data_AF-A0AAX6I9Y5-F1
#
_entry.id   AF-A0AAX6I9Y5-F1
#
_cell.length_a   1.000
_cell.length_b   1.000
_cell.length_c   1.000
_cell.angle_alpha   90.00
_cell.angle_beta   90.00
_cell.angle_gamma   90.00
#
_symmetry.space_group_name_H-M   'P 1'
#
loop_
_entity.id
_entity.type
_entity.pdbx_description
1 polymer ?
#
loop_
_entity_poly.entity_id
_entity_poly.type
_entity_poly.pdbx_seq_one_letter_code
_entity_poly.pdbx_strand_id
1 'polypeptide(L)'
;MQICLSDWLVKHDCRVMKTLQIKIEDWDSIAVISYVYGYNYLRSQCAYDVAPGGLLASVYHLTKIQYIISKPEEVCIKVFVPRSNP
;
A
#
# COMPACT_ATOMS: atom_id res chain seq x y z
N MET A 1 -20.76 10.04 -11.59
CA MET A 1 -21.09 10.07 -10.15
C MET A 1 -19.78 9.90 -9.41
N GLN A 2 -19.19 11.02 -8.97
CA GLN A 2 -17.84 11.08 -8.39
C GLN A 2 -17.96 10.70 -6.90
N ILE A 3 -17.48 9.52 -6.52
CA ILE A 3 -17.44 9.14 -5.10
C ILE A 3 -16.18 9.79 -4.50
N CYS A 4 -16.37 10.91 -3.81
CA CYS A 4 -15.35 11.54 -2.98
C CYS A 4 -15.08 10.68 -1.73
N LEU A 5 -14.17 9.72 -1.84
CA LEU A 5 -13.62 8.99 -0.70
C LEU A 5 -12.48 9.81 -0.08
N SER A 6 -12.90 10.75 0.76
CA SER A 6 -12.25 11.30 1.96
C SER A 6 -10.75 11.66 1.90
N ASP A 7 -10.51 12.96 2.03
CA ASP A 7 -9.25 13.67 2.26
C ASP A 7 -8.46 13.26 3.54
N TRP A 8 -8.82 12.14 4.18
CA TRP A 8 -8.16 11.59 5.38
C TRP A 8 -7.18 10.44 5.11
N LEU A 9 -7.11 9.92 3.87
CA LEU A 9 -6.40 8.67 3.55
C LEU A 9 -5.06 8.84 2.81
N VAL A 10 -4.65 10.07 2.48
CA VAL A 10 -3.48 10.28 1.61
C VAL A 10 -2.43 11.15 2.30
N LYS A 11 -1.48 10.50 2.98
CA LYS A 11 -0.20 11.15 3.32
C LYS A 11 0.74 10.93 2.13
N HIS A 12 1.00 11.99 1.37
CA HIS A 12 1.90 11.97 0.22
C HIS A 12 3.36 11.82 0.67
N ASP A 13 3.90 10.61 0.63
CA ASP A 13 5.35 10.40 0.62
C ASP A 13 5.91 10.55 -0.80
N CYS A 14 7.11 11.14 -0.92
CA CYS A 14 7.89 11.42 -2.14
C CYS A 14 7.20 11.17 -3.50
N ARG A 15 6.26 12.07 -3.84
CA ARG A 15 5.82 12.60 -5.15
C ARG A 15 5.58 11.73 -6.40
N VAL A 16 5.82 10.41 -6.46
CA VAL A 16 5.65 9.67 -7.73
C VAL A 16 4.60 8.56 -7.69
N MET A 17 4.28 7.98 -6.53
CA MET A 17 3.39 6.82 -6.43
C MET A 17 2.27 7.03 -5.40
N LYS A 18 1.07 6.55 -5.71
CA LYS A 18 -0.08 6.61 -4.80
C LYS A 18 0.20 5.72 -3.59
N THR A 19 0.23 6.32 -2.40
CA THR A 19 0.39 5.59 -1.14
C THR A 19 -0.95 5.47 -0.43
N LEU A 20 -1.31 4.25 -0.03
CA LEU A 20 -2.49 3.92 0.76
C LEU A 20 -2.02 3.47 2.14
N GLN A 21 -2.50 4.13 3.20
CA GLN A 21 -2.29 3.70 4.57
C GLN A 21 -3.54 3.00 5.06
N ILE A 22 -3.39 1.80 5.61
CA ILE A 22 -4.51 0.98 6.07
C ILE A 22 -4.21 0.41 7.46
N LYS A 23 -5.28 -0.01 8.14
CA LYS A 23 -5.14 -0.76 9.38
C LYS A 23 -4.85 -2.23 9.07
N ILE A 24 -4.24 -2.93 10.03
CA ILE A 24 -3.87 -4.34 9.86
C ILE A 24 -5.10 -5.24 9.65
N GLU A 25 -6.25 -4.90 10.22
CA GLU A 25 -7.48 -5.71 10.10
C GLU A 25 -8.03 -5.72 8.66
N ASP A 26 -7.71 -4.70 7.87
CA ASP A 26 -8.16 -4.58 6.48
C ASP A 26 -7.19 -5.23 5.48
N TRP A 27 -6.00 -5.67 5.93
CA TRP A 27 -4.91 -6.08 5.05
C TRP A 27 -5.30 -7.20 4.09
N ASP A 28 -5.92 -8.27 4.58
CA ASP A 28 -6.29 -9.42 3.76
C ASP A 28 -7.28 -9.03 2.66
N SER A 29 -8.28 -8.21 3.00
CA SER A 29 -9.26 -7.68 2.05
C SER A 29 -8.59 -6.80 1.00
N ILE A 30 -7.67 -5.93 1.42
CA ILE A 30 -6.93 -5.04 0.53
C ILE A 30 -5.98 -5.82 -0.38
N ALA A 31 -5.32 -6.86 0.11
CA ALA A 31 -4.44 -7.71 -0.69
C ALA A 31 -5.22 -8.44 -1.78
N VAL A 32 -6.36 -9.05 -1.42
CA VAL A 32 -7.24 -9.77 -2.36
C VAL A 32 -7.80 -8.81 -3.41
N ILE A 33 -8.37 -7.68 -3.00
CA ILE A 33 -8.97 -6.75 -3.96
C ILE A 33 -7.92 -6.12 -4.88
N SER A 34 -6.70 -5.88 -4.38
CA SER A 34 -5.59 -5.36 -5.20
C SER A 34 -5.22 -6.35 -6.30
N TYR A 35 -5.14 -7.64 -5.95
CA TYR A 35 -4.88 -8.69 -6.94
C TYR A 35 -6.02 -8.78 -7.98
N VAL A 36 -7.28 -8.79 -7.53
CA VAL A 36 -8.47 -8.81 -8.41
C VAL A 36 -8.51 -7.60 -9.35
N TYR A 37 -8.08 -6.42 -8.88
CA TYR A 37 -8.01 -5.20 -9.68
C TYR A 37 -6.87 -5.22 -10.73
N GLY A 38 -5.99 -6.23 -10.64
CA GLY A 38 -4.93 -6.50 -11.60
C GLY A 38 -3.54 -6.05 -11.17
N TYR A 39 -3.33 -5.67 -9.90
CA TYR A 39 -1.98 -5.50 -9.38
C TYR A 39 -1.33 -6.87 -9.17
N ASN A 40 -0.76 -7.38 -10.25
CA ASN A 40 -0.29 -8.76 -10.41
C ASN A 40 1.21 -8.92 -10.15
N TYR A 41 1.92 -7.85 -9.79
CA TYR A 41 3.35 -7.90 -9.55
C TYR A 41 3.72 -7.18 -8.24
N LEU A 42 4.19 -7.94 -7.25
CA LEU A 42 4.80 -7.40 -6.03
C LEU A 42 6.24 -7.02 -6.35
N ARG A 43 6.49 -5.72 -6.54
CA ARG A 43 7.80 -5.20 -6.91
C ARG A 43 8.76 -5.16 -5.72
N SER A 44 8.25 -4.79 -4.56
CA SER A 44 9.06 -4.70 -3.33
C SER A 44 8.16 -4.87 -2.11
N GLN A 45 8.68 -5.61 -1.13
CA GLN A 45 8.13 -5.70 0.21
C GLN A 45 9.22 -5.32 1.19
N CYS A 46 8.94 -4.37 2.08
CA CYS A 46 9.88 -4.00 3.13
C CYS A 46 9.14 -3.67 4.43
N ALA A 47 9.89 -3.65 5.53
CA ALA A 47 9.38 -3.23 6.82
C ALA A 47 10.37 -2.27 7.47
N TYR A 48 9.87 -1.35 8.29
CA TYR A 48 10.69 -0.42 9.05
C TYR A 48 10.04 -0.05 10.39
N ASP A 49 10.88 0.31 11.36
CA ASP A 49 10.43 0.93 12.61
C ASP A 49 9.98 2.36 12.33
N VAL A 50 8.71 2.69 12.62
CA VAL A 50 8.20 4.05 12.44
C VAL A 50 8.85 5.01 13.44
N ALA A 51 9.09 4.53 14.66
CA ALA A 51 9.84 5.20 15.70
C ALA A 51 10.43 4.16 16.67
N PRO A 52 11.53 4.46 17.39
CA PRO A 52 12.05 3.59 18.43
C PRO A 52 10.98 3.25 19.48
N GLY A 53 10.72 1.97 19.70
CA GLY A 53 9.69 1.50 20.63
C GLY A 53 8.23 1.77 20.20
N GLY A 54 8.03 2.30 18.99
CA GLY A 54 6.72 2.63 18.44
C GLY A 54 6.14 1.55 17.54
N LEU A 55 5.31 1.98 16.59
CA LEU A 55 4.69 1.13 15.57
C LEU A 55 5.74 0.59 14.59
N LEU A 56 5.46 -0.59 14.05
CA LEU A 56 6.11 -1.12 12.86
C LEU A 56 5.29 -0.71 11.63
N ALA A 57 5.97 -0.55 10.49
CA ALA A 57 5.32 -0.39 9.20
C ALA A 57 5.75 -1.51 8.27
N SER A 58 4.78 -2.21 7.69
CA SER A 58 4.97 -3.09 6.54
C SER A 58 4.56 -2.35 5.27
N VAL A 59 5.39 -2.41 4.23
CA VAL A 59 5.19 -1.69 2.98
C VAL A 59 5.19 -2.67 1.81
N TYR A 60 4.20 -2.53 0.94
CA TYR A 60 4.02 -3.35 -0.25
C TYR A 60 3.94 -2.44 -1.47
N HIS A 61 4.87 -2.59 -2.41
CA HIS A 61 4.84 -1.90 -3.68
C HIS A 61 4.29 -2.85 -4.75
N LEU A 62 3.06 -2.58 -5.19
CA LEU A 62 2.39 -3.38 -6.20
C LEU A 62 2.37 -2.63 -7.53
N THR A 63 2.50 -3.39 -8.62
CA THR A 63 2.50 -2.89 -9.98
C THR A 63 1.51 -3.70 -10.82
N LYS A 64 0.74 -3.02 -11.67
CA LYS A 64 -0.10 -3.63 -12.68
C LYS A 64 0.70 -3.79 -13.98
N ILE A 65 1.22 -4.99 -14.22
CA ILE A 65 1.99 -5.31 -15.42
C ILE A 65 1.07 -5.89 -16.48
N GLN A 66 1.24 -5.41 -17.71
CA GLN A 66 0.59 -5.90 -18.92
C GLN A 66 1.62 -6.00 -20.05
N TYR A 67 1.27 -6.69 -21.12
CA TYR A 67 2.14 -6.82 -22.29
C TYR A 67 2.42 -5.45 -22.92
N ILE A 68 3.70 -5.14 -23.15
CA ILE A 68 4.19 -3.88 -23.76
C ILE A 68 3.64 -2.64 -23.05
N ILE A 69 3.86 -2.54 -21.73
CA ILE A 69 3.55 -1.32 -20.97
C ILE A 69 4.84 -0.55 -20.64
N SER A 70 4.91 0.72 -21.02
CA SER A 70 6.08 1.59 -20.78
C SER A 70 6.03 2.28 -19.42
N LYS A 71 4.82 2.55 -18.91
CA LYS A 71 4.59 3.18 -17.61
C LYS A 71 3.44 2.47 -16.89
N PRO A 72 3.73 1.38 -16.16
CA PRO A 72 2.69 0.64 -15.47
C PRO A 72 2.12 1.46 -14.30
N GLU A 73 0.89 1.13 -13.93
CA GLU A 73 0.24 1.70 -12.75
C GLU A 73 0.83 1.07 -11.47
N GLU A 74 1.09 1.90 -10.45
CA GLU A 74 1.76 1.49 -9.23
C GLU A 74 1.04 2.02 -8.00
N VAL A 75 1.01 1.20 -6.94
CA VAL A 75 0.47 1.56 -5.63
C VAL A 75 1.41 1.08 -4.53
N CYS A 76 1.62 1.93 -3.54
CA CYS A 76 2.32 1.62 -2.31
C CYS A 76 1.29 1.45 -1.20
N ILE A 77 1.28 0.31 -0.52
CA ILE A 77 0.39 0.05 0.61
C ILE A 77 1.25 0.00 1.86
N LYS A 78 0.91 0.81 2.86
CA LYS A 78 1.58 0.84 4.16
C LYS A 78 0.60 0.36 5.23
N VAL A 79 1.00 -0.67 5.96
CA VAL A 79 0.24 -1.27 7.06
C VAL A 79 0.99 -0.98 8.36
N PHE A 80 0.34 -0.30 9.29
CA PHE A 80 0.91 -0.06 10.61
C PHE A 80 0.50 -1.16 11.58
N VAL A 81 1.48 -1.69 12.33
CA VAL A 81 1.26 -2.81 13.25
C VAL A 81 1.90 -2.52 14.61
N PRO A 82 1.21 -2.83 15.73
CA PRO A 82 1.80 -2.69 17.06
C PRO A 82 2.93 -3.70 17.28
N ARG A 83 4.03 -3.25 17.89
CA ARG A 83 5.20 -4.10 18.16
C ARG A 83 4.94 -5.24 19.15
N SER A 84 3.90 -5.13 19.96
CA SER A 84 3.47 -6.17 20.90
C SER A 84 2.82 -7.37 20.22
N ASN A 85 2.30 -7.20 19.00
CA ASN A 85 1.73 -8.25 18.17
C ASN A 85 2.00 -7.91 16.69
N PRO A 86 3.24 -8.12 16.23
CA PRO A 86 3.73 -7.66 14.93
C PRO A 86 3.14 -8.43 13.75
#